data_AF-A0A812GBI7-F1
#
_entry.id   AF-A0A812GBI7-F1
#
_cell.length_a   1.000
_cell.length_b   1.000
_cell.length_c   1.000
_cell.angle_alpha   90.00
_cell.angle_beta   90.00
_cell.angle_gamma   90.00
#
_symmetry.space_group_name_H-M   'P 1'
#
loop_
_entity.id
_entity.type
_entity.pdbx_description
1 polymer ?
#
loop_
_entity_poly.entity_id
_entity_poly.type
_entity_poly.pdbx_seq_one_letter_code
_entity_poly.pdbx_strand_id
1 'polypeptide(L)'
;MAPAAGLAYFYNLDRFKFDADQRQDCMYQMQNMRLAQWGLFREDVRDVFQLSTSNMDNYILVGALIVTAVMNFIFVGYPEFPLEPRWLLVLWNNCVFACIFFGMVSVWLAMHGSIAQRSAQVKILTQAIRPPVPTLKDVESGMRSQEHFEGDGAGRYFQPPAFAVPFALAEKDEIPKTAASTVDPSMRTLPTGASQRKGRTRPKSQKDQKEAVDWLSDAPFAGEEVLQHLKTVDNGGPGRSAVMHSHFWMLRRVQRGYACFDAYARIGLVLAAQHMILVCAYYSLGHFMSKMDNWPIPAQNPGAAWLSLIAGAFCTTTLFKLDLFCGPKYRNLVQLMLVIPPALSGLAIHLAASRTNHGRGGVRACDQTVPAWLPWILSMLACAGHMLWMYVILRVSAPLLESSGLPLSFRSTIYLDVFGWHSKHFTAAAVRRAVDCAHWENPMKMIYEAAERRPDHKCLVATHKEAKHIVNMLSQFMTAEMSTHLSQEESDDLHQLHFTLDEHLRDLETQMAMPAARQYETWEKKGPERLSRNNTLHE
;
A
#
# COMPACT_ATOMS: atom_id res chain seq x y z
N MET A 1 -23.56 13.28 73.76
CA MET A 1 -23.35 13.74 72.36
C MET A 1 -22.00 13.31 71.76
N ALA A 2 -20.92 13.16 72.54
CA ALA A 2 -19.64 12.63 72.06
C ALA A 2 -19.67 11.30 71.25
N PRO A 3 -20.49 10.27 71.58
CA PRO A 3 -20.48 9.02 70.80
C PRO A 3 -21.03 9.17 69.38
N ALA A 4 -21.95 10.11 69.14
CA ALA A 4 -22.54 10.33 67.82
C ALA A 4 -21.56 11.00 66.85
N ALA A 5 -20.75 11.95 67.33
CA ALA A 5 -19.72 12.61 66.54
C ALA A 5 -18.61 11.64 66.13
N GLY A 6 -18.20 10.74 67.03
CA GLY A 6 -17.24 9.68 66.72
C GLY A 6 -17.77 8.72 65.65
N LEU A 7 -19.02 8.27 65.77
CA LEU A 7 -19.66 7.40 64.77
C LEU A 7 -19.75 8.07 63.39
N ALA A 8 -20.11 9.35 63.34
CA ALA A 8 -20.17 10.10 62.07
C ALA A 8 -18.78 10.23 61.41
N TYR A 9 -17.74 10.49 62.21
CA TYR A 9 -16.36 10.55 61.71
C TYR A 9 -15.91 9.23 61.11
N PHE A 10 -16.09 8.11 61.83
CA PHE A 10 -15.68 6.79 61.33
C PHE A 10 -16.45 6.39 60.07
N TYR A 11 -17.75 6.68 60.01
CA TYR A 11 -18.55 6.45 58.81
C TYR A 11 -18.02 7.23 57.60
N ASN A 12 -17.73 8.52 57.77
CA ASN A 12 -17.22 9.37 56.67
C ASN A 12 -15.79 8.98 56.25
N LEU A 13 -14.95 8.55 57.19
CA LEU A 13 -13.62 8.01 56.91
C LEU A 13 -13.70 6.70 56.12
N ASP A 14 -14.56 5.76 56.53
CA ASP A 14 -14.72 4.48 55.83
C ASP A 14 -15.33 4.68 54.44
N ARG A 15 -16.27 5.61 54.29
CA ARG A 15 -16.78 6.02 52.98
C ARG A 15 -15.70 6.63 52.09
N PHE A 16 -14.86 7.51 52.65
CA PHE A 16 -13.73 8.08 51.90
C PHE A 16 -12.76 6.99 51.43
N LYS A 17 -12.43 6.02 52.29
CA LYS A 17 -11.58 4.88 51.93
C LYS A 17 -12.20 4.05 50.80
N PHE A 18 -13.49 3.72 50.92
CA PHE A 18 -14.22 2.99 49.88
C PHE A 18 -14.24 3.73 48.54
N ASP A 19 -14.52 5.04 48.55
CA ASP A 19 -14.51 5.87 47.34
C ASP A 19 -13.09 6.00 46.75
N ALA A 20 -12.06 6.08 47.61
CA ALA A 20 -10.66 6.11 47.18
C ALA A 20 -10.24 4.80 46.51
N ASP A 21 -10.60 3.65 47.11
CA ASP A 21 -10.35 2.32 46.55
C ASP A 21 -11.05 2.16 45.18
N GLN A 22 -12.34 2.55 45.07
CA GLN A 22 -13.05 2.51 43.78
C GLN A 22 -12.42 3.38 42.70
N ARG A 23 -11.93 4.57 43.06
CA ARG A 23 -11.22 5.45 42.10
C ARG A 23 -9.91 4.81 41.66
N GLN A 24 -9.15 4.24 42.59
CA GLN A 24 -7.91 3.55 42.29
C GLN A 24 -8.16 2.36 41.35
N ASP A 25 -9.19 1.56 41.63
CA ASP A 25 -9.63 0.45 40.77
C ASP A 25 -10.04 0.93 39.38
N CYS A 26 -10.82 2.01 39.30
CA CYS A 26 -11.20 2.62 38.03
C CYS A 26 -9.96 3.08 37.23
N MET A 27 -8.97 3.70 37.89
CA MET A 27 -7.71 4.09 37.25
C MET A 27 -6.92 2.88 36.76
N TYR A 28 -6.82 1.80 37.53
CA TYR A 28 -6.18 0.57 37.09
C TYR A 28 -6.92 -0.07 35.91
N GLN A 29 -8.25 -0.09 35.93
CA GLN A 29 -9.05 -0.58 34.80
C GLN A 29 -8.80 0.25 33.54
N MET A 30 -8.78 1.58 33.64
CA MET A 30 -8.45 2.46 32.53
C MET A 30 -7.02 2.22 32.01
N GLN A 31 -6.04 2.03 32.90
CA GLN A 31 -4.67 1.69 32.52
C GLN A 31 -4.60 0.33 31.81
N ASN A 32 -5.31 -0.68 32.30
CA ASN A 32 -5.40 -2.00 31.68
C ASN A 32 -6.03 -1.93 30.29
N MET A 33 -7.12 -1.17 30.12
CA MET A 33 -7.74 -0.94 28.80
C MET A 33 -6.76 -0.26 27.84
N ARG A 34 -5.98 0.74 28.30
CA ARG A 34 -4.95 1.40 27.49
C ARG A 34 -3.81 0.45 27.11
N LEU A 35 -3.38 -0.40 28.03
CA LEU A 35 -2.35 -1.42 27.77
C LEU A 35 -2.84 -2.44 26.74
N ALA A 36 -4.09 -2.90 26.85
CA ALA A 36 -4.71 -3.80 25.88
C ALA A 36 -4.80 -3.17 24.49
N GLN A 37 -5.25 -1.91 24.41
CA GLN A 37 -5.30 -1.16 23.16
C GLN A 37 -3.91 -1.03 22.51
N TRP A 38 -2.87 -0.77 23.30
CA TRP A 38 -1.49 -0.76 22.78
C TRP A 38 -0.97 -2.13 22.37
N GLY A 39 -1.43 -3.20 23.04
CA GLY A 39 -1.19 -4.57 22.61
C GLY A 39 -1.66 -4.79 21.18
N LEU A 40 -2.91 -4.43 20.89
CA LEU A 40 -3.50 -4.52 19.55
C LEU A 40 -2.70 -3.74 18.50
N PHE A 41 -2.35 -2.48 18.78
CA PHE A 41 -1.56 -1.69 17.81
C PHE A 41 -0.16 -2.27 17.53
N ARG A 42 0.46 -2.94 18.50
CA ARG A 42 1.76 -3.60 18.29
C ARG A 42 1.59 -4.89 17.50
N GLU A 43 0.49 -5.59 17.67
CA GLU A 43 0.11 -6.77 16.89
C GLU A 43 -0.15 -6.37 15.43
N ASP A 44 -0.94 -5.33 15.18
CA ASP A 44 -1.19 -4.80 13.82
C ASP A 44 0.11 -4.47 13.09
N VAL A 45 1.04 -3.78 13.76
CA VAL A 45 2.36 -3.51 13.18
C VAL A 45 3.10 -4.79 12.87
N ARG A 46 3.08 -5.79 13.76
CA ARG A 46 3.77 -7.05 13.51
C ARG A 46 3.18 -7.77 12.31
N ASP A 47 1.86 -7.86 12.23
CA ASP A 47 1.15 -8.58 11.17
C ASP A 47 1.41 -7.96 9.80
N VAL A 48 1.35 -6.63 9.71
CA VAL A 48 1.64 -5.90 8.46
C VAL A 48 3.08 -6.17 7.98
N PHE A 49 4.07 -6.10 8.89
CA PHE A 49 5.47 -6.38 8.52
C PHE A 49 5.72 -7.86 8.24
N GLN A 50 5.07 -8.76 8.97
CA GLN A 50 5.22 -10.20 8.83
C GLN A 50 4.70 -10.67 7.47
N LEU A 51 3.59 -10.12 6.99
CA LEU A 51 3.06 -10.42 5.65
C LEU A 51 4.09 -10.09 4.57
N SER A 52 4.66 -8.88 4.58
CA SER A 52 5.65 -8.48 3.58
C SER A 52 6.96 -9.26 3.71
N THR A 53 7.41 -9.52 4.95
CA THR A 53 8.63 -10.31 5.20
C THR A 53 8.47 -11.74 4.67
N SER A 54 7.33 -12.37 4.93
CA SER A 54 7.02 -13.71 4.44
C SER A 54 7.01 -13.78 2.92
N ASN A 55 6.46 -12.77 2.24
CA ASN A 55 6.49 -12.69 0.79
C ASN A 55 7.92 -12.57 0.24
N MET A 56 8.76 -11.72 0.85
CA MET A 56 10.16 -11.58 0.43
C MET A 56 10.97 -12.85 0.66
N ASP A 57 10.77 -13.53 1.79
CA ASP A 57 11.42 -14.81 2.09
C ASP A 57 11.00 -15.89 1.07
N ASN A 58 9.73 -15.88 0.63
CA ASN A 58 9.27 -16.73 -0.48
C ASN A 58 9.96 -16.40 -1.81
N TYR A 59 10.19 -15.12 -2.13
CA TYR A 59 10.90 -14.73 -3.35
C TYR A 59 12.36 -15.17 -3.33
N ILE A 60 13.02 -15.11 -2.17
CA ILE A 60 14.39 -15.63 -1.99
C ILE A 60 14.41 -17.12 -2.27
N LEU A 61 13.48 -17.89 -1.68
CA LEU A 61 13.40 -19.34 -1.85
C LEU A 61 13.15 -19.73 -3.31
N VAL A 62 12.09 -19.18 -3.92
CA VAL A 62 11.72 -19.51 -5.30
C VAL A 62 12.79 -19.04 -6.29
N GLY A 63 13.34 -17.84 -6.08
CA GLY A 63 14.44 -17.32 -6.90
C GLY A 63 15.68 -18.22 -6.85
N ALA A 64 16.08 -18.67 -5.66
CA ALA A 64 17.21 -19.59 -5.50
C ALA A 64 16.96 -20.96 -6.18
N LEU A 65 15.73 -21.48 -6.10
CA LEU A 65 15.35 -22.72 -6.78
C LEU A 65 15.41 -22.58 -8.31
N ILE A 66 14.91 -21.47 -8.87
CA ILE A 66 14.98 -21.20 -10.31
C ILE A 66 16.44 -21.10 -10.78
N VAL A 67 17.28 -20.33 -10.06
CA VAL A 67 18.71 -20.20 -10.39
C VAL A 67 19.41 -21.55 -10.31
N THR A 68 19.16 -22.34 -9.27
CA THR A 68 19.75 -23.68 -9.12
C THR A 68 19.32 -24.62 -10.24
N ALA A 69 18.04 -24.62 -10.61
CA ALA A 69 17.53 -25.43 -11.71
C ALA A 69 18.20 -25.06 -13.04
N VAL A 70 18.36 -23.77 -13.33
CA VAL A 70 19.05 -23.31 -14.55
C VAL A 70 20.54 -23.59 -14.52
N MET A 71 21.21 -23.51 -13.37
CA MET A 71 22.61 -23.95 -13.25
C MET A 71 22.74 -25.45 -13.55
N ASN A 72 21.80 -26.28 -13.11
CA ASN A 72 21.80 -27.71 -13.46
C ASN A 72 21.63 -27.93 -14.98
N PHE A 73 20.79 -27.11 -15.65
CA PHE A 73 20.70 -27.12 -17.12
C PHE A 73 22.02 -26.74 -17.81
N ILE A 74 22.85 -25.89 -17.21
CA ILE A 74 24.18 -25.59 -17.75
C ILE A 74 25.09 -26.82 -17.62
N PHE A 75 25.16 -27.45 -16.45
CA PHE A 75 26.10 -28.56 -16.24
C PHE A 75 25.69 -29.85 -16.97
N VAL A 76 24.41 -30.19 -16.98
CA VAL A 76 23.89 -31.43 -17.57
C VAL A 76 23.37 -31.21 -18.99
N GLY A 77 22.67 -30.10 -19.22
CA GLY A 77 22.02 -29.84 -20.50
C GLY A 77 22.99 -29.32 -21.58
N TYR A 78 24.01 -28.53 -21.23
CA TYR A 78 24.93 -27.97 -22.24
C TYR A 78 25.68 -29.04 -23.05
N PRO A 79 26.26 -30.09 -22.43
CA PRO A 79 26.92 -31.18 -23.19
C PRO A 79 25.97 -31.97 -24.08
N GLU A 80 24.68 -32.04 -23.72
CA GLU A 80 23.66 -32.77 -24.48
C GLU A 80 22.99 -31.93 -25.58
N PHE A 81 23.13 -30.61 -25.50
CA PHE A 81 22.50 -29.67 -26.42
C PHE A 81 23.15 -29.77 -27.82
N PRO A 82 22.34 -29.81 -28.90
CA PRO A 82 22.88 -29.93 -30.25
C PRO A 82 23.65 -28.67 -30.67
N LEU A 83 24.87 -28.86 -31.18
CA LEU A 83 25.72 -27.77 -31.66
C LEU A 83 25.23 -27.15 -32.99
N GLU A 84 24.44 -27.90 -33.76
CA GLU A 84 23.85 -27.45 -35.01
C GLU A 84 22.33 -27.27 -34.86
N PRO A 85 21.74 -26.14 -35.31
CA PRO A 85 22.42 -24.96 -35.83
C PRO A 85 22.96 -24.05 -34.70
N ARG A 86 24.16 -23.49 -34.88
CA ARG A 86 24.88 -22.69 -33.85
C ARG A 86 24.12 -21.48 -33.32
N TRP A 87 23.27 -20.86 -34.13
CA TRP A 87 22.46 -19.71 -33.72
C TRP A 87 21.42 -20.07 -32.65
N LEU A 88 20.97 -21.32 -32.59
CA LEU A 88 20.00 -21.77 -31.58
C LEU A 88 20.64 -21.80 -30.19
N LEU A 89 21.91 -22.21 -30.11
CA LEU A 89 22.68 -22.20 -28.87
C LEU A 89 22.82 -20.78 -28.31
N VAL A 90 22.97 -19.77 -29.18
CA VAL A 90 23.02 -18.35 -28.75
C VAL A 90 21.69 -17.91 -28.13
N LEU A 91 20.56 -18.25 -28.75
CA LEU A 91 19.23 -17.94 -28.22
C LEU A 91 18.96 -18.64 -26.88
N TRP A 92 19.31 -19.92 -26.78
CA TRP A 92 19.19 -20.69 -25.55
C TRP A 92 20.07 -20.11 -24.43
N ASN A 93 21.35 -19.83 -24.72
CA ASN A 93 22.27 -19.20 -23.77
C ASN A 93 21.77 -17.83 -23.31
N ASN A 94 21.22 -17.01 -24.20
CA ASN A 94 20.66 -15.71 -23.83
C ASN A 94 19.51 -15.88 -22.80
N CYS A 95 18.63 -16.87 -23.00
CA CYS A 95 17.57 -17.17 -22.03
C CYS A 95 18.13 -17.69 -20.69
N VAL A 96 19.15 -18.55 -20.74
CA VAL A 96 19.84 -19.05 -19.53
C VAL A 96 20.45 -17.90 -18.73
N PHE A 97 21.23 -17.03 -19.38
CA PHE A 97 21.86 -15.89 -18.71
C PHE A 97 20.84 -14.87 -18.21
N ALA A 98 19.79 -14.57 -18.98
CA ALA A 98 18.72 -13.69 -18.53
C ALA A 98 17.99 -14.26 -17.31
N CYS A 99 17.72 -15.58 -17.29
CA CYS A 99 17.12 -16.24 -16.14
C CYS A 99 17.98 -16.13 -14.88
N ILE A 100 19.28 -16.42 -15.00
CA ILE A 100 20.23 -16.30 -13.88
C ILE A 100 20.33 -14.85 -13.41
N PHE A 101 20.47 -13.90 -14.33
CA PHE A 101 20.60 -12.49 -14.00
C PHE A 101 19.37 -11.97 -13.25
N PHE A 102 18.17 -12.16 -13.79
CA PHE A 102 16.94 -11.70 -13.13
C PHE A 102 16.64 -12.47 -11.85
N GLY A 103 16.96 -13.76 -11.79
CA GLY A 103 16.82 -14.58 -10.59
C GLY A 103 17.73 -14.08 -9.46
N MET A 104 19.00 -13.81 -9.76
CA MET A 104 19.96 -13.26 -8.80
C MET A 104 19.58 -11.85 -8.34
N VAL A 105 19.17 -10.97 -9.27
CA VAL A 105 18.68 -9.63 -8.92
C VAL A 105 17.44 -9.70 -8.05
N SER A 106 16.50 -10.62 -8.34
CA SER A 106 15.32 -10.86 -7.53
C SER A 106 15.69 -11.26 -6.10
N VAL A 107 16.56 -12.26 -5.93
CA VAL A 107 17.02 -12.72 -4.61
C VAL A 107 17.73 -11.60 -3.86
N TRP A 108 18.60 -10.84 -4.53
CA TRP A 108 19.32 -9.71 -3.96
C TRP A 108 18.38 -8.62 -3.43
N LEU A 109 17.41 -8.20 -4.24
CA LEU A 109 16.42 -7.20 -3.86
C LEU A 109 15.51 -7.69 -2.73
N ALA A 110 15.03 -8.93 -2.78
CA ALA A 110 14.21 -9.52 -1.73
C ALA A 110 14.95 -9.59 -0.39
N MET A 111 16.25 -9.93 -0.41
CA MET A 111 17.10 -9.94 0.78
C MET A 111 17.26 -8.55 1.38
N HIS A 112 17.55 -7.53 0.57
CA HIS A 112 17.64 -6.15 1.03
C HIS A 112 16.30 -5.62 1.58
N GLY A 113 15.20 -5.95 0.90
CA GLY A 113 13.86 -5.62 1.36
C GLY A 113 13.54 -6.24 2.72
N SER A 114 13.85 -7.52 2.91
CA SER A 114 13.55 -8.27 4.15
C SER A 114 14.33 -7.70 5.34
N ILE A 115 15.61 -7.37 5.15
CA ILE A 115 16.44 -6.71 6.16
C ILE A 115 15.90 -5.31 6.48
N ALA A 116 15.56 -4.52 5.45
CA ALA A 116 15.00 -3.18 5.62
C ALA A 116 13.70 -3.22 6.42
N GLN A 117 12.78 -4.14 6.08
CA GLN A 117 11.51 -4.36 6.77
C GLN A 117 11.68 -4.73 8.24
N ARG A 118 12.51 -5.73 8.55
CA ARG A 118 12.76 -6.15 9.94
C ARG A 118 13.38 -5.02 10.76
N SER A 119 14.32 -4.26 10.19
CA SER A 119 14.93 -3.11 10.88
C SER A 119 13.90 -2.00 11.16
N ALA A 120 13.02 -1.74 10.20
CA ALA A 120 11.92 -0.80 10.30
C ALA A 120 10.89 -1.20 11.37
N GLN A 121 10.49 -2.48 11.38
CA GLN A 121 9.58 -3.05 12.36
C GLN A 121 10.12 -2.87 13.79
N VAL A 122 11.38 -3.25 14.03
CA VAL A 122 12.04 -3.09 15.33
C VAL A 122 12.09 -1.61 15.72
N LYS A 123 12.44 -0.71 14.79
CA LYS A 123 12.49 0.73 15.05
C LYS A 123 11.12 1.27 15.45
N ILE A 124 10.04 0.91 14.74
CA ILE A 124 8.68 1.33 15.07
C ILE A 124 8.27 0.81 16.45
N LEU A 125 8.46 -0.48 16.72
CA LEU A 125 8.05 -1.11 17.97
C LEU A 125 8.84 -0.63 19.20
N THR A 126 10.06 -0.13 19.01
CA THR A 126 10.93 0.32 20.11
C THR A 126 10.92 1.84 20.29
N GLN A 127 10.74 2.62 19.23
CA GLN A 127 10.84 4.09 19.29
C GLN A 127 9.48 4.78 19.24
N ALA A 128 8.54 4.26 18.44
CA ALA A 128 7.28 4.95 18.18
C ALA A 128 6.08 4.37 18.94
N ILE A 129 6.01 3.04 19.09
CA ILE A 129 4.90 2.36 19.77
C ILE A 129 5.41 1.76 21.08
N ARG A 130 5.87 2.63 21.97
CA ARG A 130 6.26 2.24 23.32
C ARG A 130 5.00 2.02 24.18
N PRO A 131 5.01 1.02 25.07
CA PRO A 131 3.96 0.90 26.08
C PRO A 131 3.82 2.21 26.87
N PRO A 132 2.60 2.60 27.25
CA PRO A 132 2.37 3.80 28.03
C PRO A 132 2.93 3.53 29.42
N VAL A 133 3.89 4.35 29.85
CA VAL A 133 4.34 4.34 31.24
C VAL A 133 3.45 5.33 31.98
N PRO A 134 2.76 4.91 33.06
CA PRO A 134 1.94 5.82 33.85
C PRO A 134 2.80 6.98 34.33
N THR A 135 2.32 8.20 34.17
CA THR A 135 3.06 9.37 34.63
C THR A 135 3.01 9.43 36.16
N LEU A 136 3.98 10.09 36.79
CA LEU A 136 3.95 10.29 38.25
C LEU A 136 2.65 10.99 38.69
N LYS A 137 2.09 11.86 37.85
CA LYS A 137 0.79 12.49 38.10
C LYS A 137 -0.37 11.50 38.08
N ASP A 138 -0.37 10.55 37.13
CA ASP A 138 -1.39 9.50 37.09
C ASP A 138 -1.30 8.62 38.34
N VAL A 139 -0.09 8.28 38.76
CA VAL A 139 0.17 7.52 40.00
C VAL A 139 -0.27 8.31 41.22
N GLU A 140 0.12 9.58 41.33
CA GLU A 140 -0.25 10.48 42.44
C GLU A 140 -1.76 10.71 42.51
N SER A 141 -2.43 10.84 41.35
CA SER A 141 -3.88 10.99 41.30
C SER A 141 -4.63 9.73 41.77
N GLY A 142 -4.04 8.55 41.58
CA GLY A 142 -4.55 7.29 42.08
C GLY A 142 -4.19 7.02 43.54
N MET A 143 -3.13 7.64 44.04
CA MET A 143 -2.67 7.53 45.43
C MET A 143 -3.27 8.65 46.28
N ARG A 144 -4.54 8.53 46.67
CA ARG A 144 -5.09 9.40 47.72
C ARG A 144 -4.61 8.95 49.10
N SER A 145 -3.69 9.69 49.68
CA SER A 145 -3.35 9.57 51.09
C SER A 145 -4.52 10.00 51.98
N GLN A 146 -4.57 9.42 53.19
CA GLN A 146 -5.48 9.84 54.25
C GLN A 146 -5.31 11.33 54.60
N GLU A 147 -4.13 11.89 54.34
CA GLU A 147 -3.85 13.33 54.50
C GLU A 147 -4.77 14.20 53.63
N HIS A 148 -5.24 13.71 52.48
CA HIS A 148 -6.22 14.44 51.67
C HIS A 148 -7.60 14.49 52.33
N PHE A 149 -8.03 13.40 53.00
CA PHE A 149 -9.25 13.44 53.80
C PHE A 149 -9.12 14.41 54.96
N GLU A 150 -7.94 14.44 55.59
CA GLU A 150 -7.68 15.31 56.73
C GLU A 150 -7.52 16.80 56.33
N GLY A 151 -7.11 17.05 55.10
CA GLY A 151 -6.90 18.40 54.54
C GLY A 151 -8.17 19.13 54.10
N ASP A 152 -9.27 18.42 53.86
CA ASP A 152 -10.54 19.01 53.36
C ASP A 152 -11.34 19.78 54.43
N GLY A 153 -10.85 19.82 55.67
CA GLY A 153 -11.40 20.61 56.76
C GLY A 153 -12.50 19.91 57.57
N ALA A 154 -12.71 20.39 58.80
CA ALA A 154 -13.57 19.74 59.80
C ALA A 154 -15.05 19.63 59.40
N GLY A 155 -15.51 20.43 58.43
CA GLY A 155 -16.87 20.40 57.92
C GLY A 155 -17.23 19.10 57.19
N ARG A 156 -16.26 18.40 56.56
CA ARG A 156 -16.53 17.13 55.86
C ARG A 156 -16.63 15.94 56.82
N TYR A 157 -15.97 15.99 57.97
CA TYR A 157 -15.98 14.89 58.95
C TYR A 157 -17.37 14.60 59.53
N PHE A 158 -18.23 15.60 59.61
CA PHE A 158 -19.53 15.50 60.28
C PHE A 158 -20.72 15.65 59.34
N GLN A 159 -20.53 15.53 58.01
CA GLN A 159 -21.65 15.55 57.08
C GLN A 159 -22.55 14.34 57.33
N PRO A 160 -23.85 14.54 57.58
CA PRO A 160 -24.80 13.43 57.72
C PRO A 160 -24.93 12.70 56.37
N PRO A 161 -25.17 11.37 56.37
CA PRO A 161 -25.24 10.59 55.13
C PRO A 161 -26.23 11.14 54.09
N ALA A 162 -27.34 11.74 54.56
CA ALA A 162 -28.40 12.31 53.71
C ALA A 162 -28.00 13.61 52.97
N PHE A 163 -26.94 14.29 53.40
CA PHE A 163 -26.48 15.56 52.81
C PHE A 163 -25.06 15.48 52.24
N ALA A 164 -24.50 14.26 52.17
CA ALA A 164 -23.19 14.05 51.59
C ALA A 164 -23.23 14.34 50.09
N VAL A 165 -22.63 15.46 49.70
CA VAL A 165 -22.47 15.83 48.28
C VAL A 165 -21.55 14.77 47.64
N PRO A 166 -21.89 14.22 46.47
CA PRO A 166 -21.01 13.28 45.77
C PRO A 166 -19.63 13.92 45.61
N PHE A 167 -18.59 13.25 46.11
CA PHE A 167 -17.20 13.74 46.01
C PHE A 167 -16.75 14.06 44.58
N ALA A 168 -17.46 13.54 43.56
CA ALA A 168 -17.19 13.81 42.15
C ALA A 168 -17.58 15.22 41.67
N LEU A 169 -18.48 15.93 42.35
CA LEU A 169 -18.98 17.25 41.93
C LEU A 169 -18.26 18.42 42.59
N ALA A 170 -17.60 18.20 43.72
CA ALA A 170 -16.91 19.27 44.46
C ALA A 170 -15.54 19.62 43.87
N GLU A 171 -14.97 18.80 43.00
CA GLU A 171 -13.58 18.88 42.59
C GLU A 171 -13.45 19.27 41.11
N LYS A 172 -13.93 20.49 40.81
CA LYS A 172 -13.36 21.32 39.75
C LYS A 172 -12.37 22.34 40.32
N ASP A 173 -11.86 22.06 41.52
CA ASP A 173 -10.79 22.84 42.10
C ASP A 173 -9.54 22.57 41.26
N GLU A 174 -9.21 23.56 40.43
CA GLU A 174 -7.86 23.75 39.93
C GLU A 174 -6.93 23.47 41.10
N ILE A 175 -6.10 22.42 40.99
CA ILE A 175 -4.98 22.17 41.92
C ILE A 175 -4.42 23.56 42.23
N PRO A 176 -4.54 24.06 43.48
CA PRO A 176 -4.14 25.42 43.79
C PRO A 176 -2.74 25.55 43.24
N LYS A 177 -2.56 26.39 42.19
CA LYS A 177 -1.26 26.63 41.59
C LYS A 177 -0.39 26.94 42.78
N THR A 178 0.47 25.99 43.15
CA THR A 178 1.25 26.09 44.36
C THR A 178 2.03 27.37 44.13
N ALA A 179 1.61 28.45 44.81
CA ALA A 179 2.20 29.76 44.62
C ALA A 179 3.68 29.50 44.84
N ALA A 180 4.48 29.68 43.78
CA ALA A 180 5.85 29.22 43.74
C ALA A 180 6.52 29.67 45.03
N SER A 181 6.61 28.76 46.01
CA SER A 181 7.12 29.15 47.30
C SER A 181 8.58 29.43 47.00
N THR A 182 8.96 30.69 47.15
CA THR A 182 10.33 31.15 47.27
C THR A 182 10.95 30.47 48.48
N VAL A 183 11.19 29.17 48.36
CA VAL A 183 12.06 28.43 49.25
C VAL A 183 13.44 28.76 48.73
N ASP A 184 14.09 29.65 49.46
CA ASP A 184 15.47 30.03 49.27
C ASP A 184 16.34 28.76 49.18
N PRO A 185 17.05 28.52 48.07
CA PRO A 185 17.87 27.31 47.88
C PRO A 185 19.10 27.25 48.80
N SER A 186 19.21 28.13 49.81
CA SER A 186 20.34 28.25 50.72
C SER A 186 20.29 27.35 51.97
N MET A 187 19.17 26.68 52.30
CA MET A 187 19.01 25.99 53.60
C MET A 187 18.82 24.46 53.57
N ARG A 188 19.41 23.72 52.61
CA ARG A 188 19.55 22.26 52.75
C ARG A 188 20.97 21.78 52.44
N THR A 189 21.82 21.84 53.46
CA THR A 189 23.08 21.10 53.51
C THR A 189 22.80 19.65 53.91
N LEU A 190 22.72 18.76 52.93
CA LEU A 190 22.99 17.33 53.09
C LEU A 190 24.13 16.97 52.13
N PRO A 191 25.22 16.34 52.61
CA PRO A 191 26.33 15.97 51.76
C PRO A 191 26.05 14.60 51.14
N THR A 192 25.59 14.57 49.90
CA THR A 192 25.65 13.37 49.06
C THR A 192 26.15 13.75 47.67
N GLY A 193 27.41 13.38 47.42
CA GLY A 193 28.05 13.54 46.12
C GLY A 193 27.45 12.60 45.09
N ALA A 194 26.65 13.15 44.19
CA ALA A 194 26.48 12.65 42.82
C ALA A 194 25.89 13.79 41.99
N SER A 195 26.72 14.30 41.07
CA SER A 195 26.41 15.41 40.17
C SER A 195 25.19 15.12 39.28
N GLN A 196 24.00 15.50 39.73
CA GLN A 196 22.82 15.63 38.87
C GLN A 196 22.81 17.01 38.24
N ARG A 197 23.26 17.05 36.98
CA ARG A 197 23.22 18.22 36.10
C ARG A 197 21.75 18.58 35.81
N LYS A 198 21.23 19.60 36.51
CA LYS A 198 19.91 20.21 36.28
C LYS A 198 19.82 20.67 34.82
N GLY A 199 19.20 19.86 33.97
CA GLY A 199 18.96 20.16 32.57
C GLY A 199 17.95 21.29 32.44
N ARG A 200 18.43 22.50 32.17
CA ARG A 200 17.63 23.64 31.73
C ARG A 200 16.95 23.25 30.42
N THR A 201 15.67 22.92 30.46
CA THR A 201 14.84 22.69 29.27
C THR A 201 14.77 23.99 28.48
N ARG A 202 15.63 24.11 27.46
CA ARG A 202 15.51 25.17 26.47
C ARG A 202 14.13 25.04 25.81
N PRO A 203 13.35 26.12 25.65
CA PRO A 203 12.16 26.09 24.82
C PRO A 203 12.57 25.55 23.44
N LYS A 204 11.92 24.47 22.99
CA LYS A 204 12.16 23.88 21.67
C LYS A 204 12.04 25.01 20.65
N SER A 205 13.06 25.17 19.81
CA SER A 205 13.05 26.26 18.84
C SER A 205 11.88 26.04 17.88
N GLN A 206 11.25 27.12 17.41
CA GLN A 206 10.19 27.06 16.38
C GLN A 206 10.58 26.23 15.15
N LYS A 207 11.89 26.05 14.90
CA LYS A 207 12.42 25.21 13.82
C LYS A 207 12.15 23.72 14.04
N ASP A 208 12.29 23.23 15.28
CA ASP A 208 12.01 21.83 15.62
C ASP A 208 10.50 21.54 15.58
N GLN A 209 9.69 22.56 15.93
CA GLN A 209 8.24 22.48 15.74
C GLN A 209 7.85 22.54 14.26
N LYS A 210 8.55 23.29 13.42
CA LYS A 210 8.32 23.30 11.97
C LYS A 210 8.68 21.95 11.34
N GLU A 211 9.81 21.33 11.67
CA GLU A 211 10.13 19.97 11.21
C GLU A 211 9.12 18.93 11.74
N ALA A 212 8.66 19.10 12.98
CA ALA A 212 7.57 18.31 13.56
C ALA A 212 6.17 18.69 13.04
N VAL A 213 6.03 19.63 12.10
CA VAL A 213 4.77 19.92 11.38
C VAL A 213 4.93 19.49 9.92
N ASP A 214 6.16 19.53 9.38
CA ASP A 214 6.51 19.08 8.04
C ASP A 214 6.26 17.57 7.82
N TRP A 215 6.37 16.75 8.88
CA TRP A 215 5.96 15.33 8.79
C TRP A 215 4.44 15.11 8.74
N LEU A 216 3.65 16.09 9.20
CA LEU A 216 2.18 16.07 9.23
C LEU A 216 1.58 16.70 7.97
N SER A 217 2.25 17.67 7.33
CA SER A 217 1.78 18.29 6.08
C SER A 217 1.77 17.31 4.89
N ASP A 218 2.56 16.25 4.93
CA ASP A 218 2.51 15.13 3.97
C ASP A 218 1.27 14.24 4.14
N ALA A 219 0.49 14.42 5.22
CA ALA A 219 -0.79 13.76 5.44
C ALA A 219 -1.92 14.72 5.06
N PRO A 220 -2.43 14.71 3.81
CA PRO A 220 -3.48 15.64 3.33
C PRO A 220 -4.83 15.54 4.07
N PHE A 221 -4.93 14.72 5.12
CA PHE A 221 -6.12 14.54 5.97
C PHE A 221 -5.86 14.75 7.46
N ALA A 222 -4.64 15.14 7.87
CA ALA A 222 -4.44 15.65 9.22
C ALA A 222 -4.98 17.09 9.28
N GLY A 223 -6.29 17.22 9.43
CA GLY A 223 -6.96 18.52 9.52
C GLY A 223 -6.33 19.41 10.59
N GLU A 224 -6.50 20.72 10.46
CA GLU A 224 -5.95 21.71 11.40
C GLU A 224 -6.42 21.46 12.86
N GLU A 225 -7.60 20.86 13.02
CA GLU A 225 -8.12 20.35 14.28
C GLU A 225 -7.24 19.27 14.91
N VAL A 226 -6.69 18.35 14.10
CA VAL A 226 -5.76 17.29 14.56
C VAL A 226 -4.46 17.93 15.05
N LEU A 227 -3.96 18.94 14.34
CA LEU A 227 -2.78 19.73 14.75
C LEU A 227 -3.03 20.51 16.04
N GLN A 228 -4.23 21.06 16.24
CA GLN A 228 -4.62 21.76 17.47
C GLN A 228 -4.76 20.78 18.65
N HIS A 229 -5.38 19.62 18.44
CA HIS A 229 -5.51 18.57 19.45
C HIS A 229 -4.15 17.98 19.86
N LEU A 230 -3.21 17.86 18.91
CA LEU A 230 -1.83 17.43 19.16
C LEU A 230 -1.00 18.43 20.00
N LYS A 231 -1.34 19.73 19.93
CA LYS A 231 -0.70 20.79 20.71
C LYS A 231 -1.22 20.89 22.15
N THR A 232 -2.47 20.47 22.40
CA THR A 232 -3.14 20.70 23.69
C THR A 232 -3.08 19.51 24.66
N VAL A 233 -2.81 18.28 24.18
CA VAL A 233 -2.85 17.07 25.04
C VAL A 233 -1.45 16.48 25.24
N ASP A 234 -0.74 16.94 26.28
CA ASP A 234 0.51 16.37 26.79
C ASP A 234 0.28 15.50 28.06
N ASN A 235 -0.98 15.19 28.38
CA ASN A 235 -1.39 14.59 29.64
C ASN A 235 -1.62 13.08 29.53
N GLY A 236 -0.57 12.24 29.59
CA GLY A 236 -0.60 10.83 30.06
C GLY A 236 -1.63 9.83 29.46
N GLY A 237 -2.46 10.26 28.52
CA GLY A 237 -3.50 9.48 27.85
C GLY A 237 -2.89 8.55 26.80
N PRO A 238 -3.71 7.69 26.16
CA PRO A 238 -3.25 6.83 25.06
C PRO A 238 -2.47 7.74 24.11
N GLY A 239 -1.14 7.56 24.06
CA GLY A 239 -0.23 8.57 23.54
C GLY A 239 -0.66 9.05 22.15
N ARG A 240 -0.19 10.23 21.75
CA ARG A 240 -0.41 10.91 20.43
C ARG A 240 -0.60 9.98 19.22
N SER A 241 -0.05 8.77 19.29
CA SER A 241 -0.11 7.74 18.27
C SER A 241 -1.41 6.90 18.16
N ALA A 242 -2.17 6.70 19.25
CA ALA A 242 -3.32 5.80 19.32
C ALA A 242 -4.63 6.41 18.81
N VAL A 243 -4.81 7.72 19.02
CA VAL A 243 -6.09 8.41 18.84
C VAL A 243 -6.34 8.83 17.37
N MET A 244 -5.32 8.81 16.50
CA MET A 244 -5.39 9.54 15.21
C MET A 244 -4.74 8.82 14.01
N HIS A 245 -5.00 7.51 13.78
CA HIS A 245 -4.46 6.74 12.63
C HIS A 245 -2.95 6.91 12.36
N SER A 246 -2.19 7.41 13.34
CA SER A 246 -0.84 7.92 13.07
C SER A 246 0.15 6.79 12.86
N HIS A 247 -0.12 5.63 13.47
CA HIS A 247 0.67 4.42 13.27
C HIS A 247 0.52 3.94 11.82
N PHE A 248 -0.65 4.09 11.19
CA PHE A 248 -0.83 3.84 9.76
C PHE A 248 -0.02 4.80 8.89
N TRP A 249 0.03 6.09 9.24
CA TRP A 249 0.86 7.07 8.51
C TRP A 249 2.35 6.78 8.62
N MET A 250 2.80 6.40 9.80
CA MET A 250 4.18 5.98 10.04
C MET A 250 4.50 4.69 9.28
N LEU A 251 3.64 3.68 9.36
CA LEU A 251 3.74 2.44 8.58
C LEU A 251 3.84 2.75 7.09
N ARG A 252 2.98 3.65 6.60
CA ARG A 252 2.98 4.10 5.21
C ARG A 252 4.30 4.70 4.78
N ARG A 253 4.86 5.62 5.57
CA ARG A 253 6.15 6.25 5.27
C ARG A 253 7.28 5.21 5.23
N VAL A 254 7.26 4.27 6.17
CA VAL A 254 8.29 3.25 6.29
C VAL A 254 8.17 2.21 5.17
N GLN A 255 6.95 1.83 4.79
CA GLN A 255 6.68 0.93 3.69
C GLN A 255 7.12 1.49 2.34
N ARG A 256 7.01 2.81 2.10
CA ARG A 256 7.62 3.44 0.91
C ARG A 256 9.14 3.20 0.80
N GLY A 257 9.84 3.05 1.93
CA GLY A 257 11.28 2.83 1.96
C GLY A 257 11.71 1.44 1.44
N TYR A 258 10.83 0.44 1.53
CA TYR A 258 11.16 -0.94 1.10
C TYR A 258 10.24 -1.50 0.00
N ALA A 259 9.12 -0.83 -0.31
CA ALA A 259 8.16 -1.30 -1.31
C ALA A 259 8.78 -1.43 -2.71
N CYS A 260 9.79 -0.62 -3.05
CA CYS A 260 10.50 -0.74 -4.31
C CYS A 260 11.28 -2.07 -4.39
N PHE A 261 11.97 -2.47 -3.32
CA PHE A 261 12.67 -3.76 -3.28
C PHE A 261 11.70 -4.92 -3.48
N ASP A 262 10.54 -4.87 -2.84
CA ASP A 262 9.47 -5.85 -2.96
C ASP A 262 8.96 -5.96 -4.42
N ALA A 263 8.57 -4.83 -5.00
CA ALA A 263 8.04 -4.76 -6.35
C ALA A 263 9.03 -5.26 -7.41
N TYR A 264 10.29 -4.81 -7.35
CA TYR A 264 11.30 -5.21 -8.31
C TYR A 264 11.81 -6.63 -8.08
N ALA A 265 11.84 -7.13 -6.84
CA ALA A 265 12.12 -8.54 -6.58
C ALA A 265 11.08 -9.42 -7.28
N ARG A 266 9.78 -9.09 -7.11
CA ARG A 266 8.70 -9.84 -7.76
C ARG A 266 8.76 -9.78 -9.29
N ILE A 267 9.02 -8.62 -9.88
CA ILE A 267 9.19 -8.49 -11.33
C ILE A 267 10.39 -9.31 -11.82
N GLY A 268 11.53 -9.24 -11.12
CA GLY A 268 12.71 -10.04 -11.41
C GLY A 268 12.41 -11.54 -11.37
N LEU A 269 11.64 -12.00 -10.38
CA LEU A 269 11.22 -13.39 -10.26
C LEU A 269 10.35 -13.85 -11.43
N VAL A 270 9.37 -13.03 -11.84
CA VAL A 270 8.51 -13.31 -12.99
C VAL A 270 9.32 -13.40 -14.29
N LEU A 271 10.29 -12.50 -14.49
CA LEU A 271 11.19 -12.53 -15.64
C LEU A 271 12.08 -13.77 -15.63
N ALA A 272 12.63 -14.14 -14.46
CA ALA A 272 13.41 -15.35 -14.31
C ALA A 272 12.58 -16.60 -14.66
N ALA A 273 11.35 -16.71 -14.14
CA ALA A 273 10.44 -17.82 -14.44
C ALA A 273 10.08 -17.87 -15.93
N GLN A 274 9.81 -16.73 -16.56
CA GLN A 274 9.57 -16.66 -18.01
C GLN A 274 10.76 -17.21 -18.79
N HIS A 275 11.97 -16.74 -18.51
CA HIS A 275 13.16 -17.18 -19.21
C HIS A 275 13.47 -18.65 -18.95
N MET A 276 13.21 -19.18 -17.75
CA MET A 276 13.31 -20.61 -17.45
C MET A 276 12.37 -21.45 -18.34
N ILE A 277 11.12 -21.02 -18.53
CA ILE A 277 10.17 -21.70 -19.42
C ILE A 277 10.70 -21.68 -20.87
N LEU A 278 11.28 -20.56 -21.30
CA LEU A 278 11.89 -20.45 -22.63
C LEU A 278 13.14 -21.32 -22.77
N VAL A 279 13.97 -21.45 -21.73
CA VAL A 279 15.12 -22.37 -21.69
C VAL A 279 14.64 -23.80 -21.96
N CYS A 280 13.58 -24.25 -21.28
CA CYS A 280 12.98 -25.57 -21.51
C CYS A 280 12.45 -25.70 -22.94
N ALA A 281 11.74 -24.69 -23.46
CA ALA A 281 11.19 -24.71 -24.81
C ALA A 281 12.28 -24.80 -25.89
N TYR A 282 13.35 -23.99 -25.77
CA TYR A 282 14.49 -24.02 -26.70
C TYR A 282 15.32 -25.31 -26.57
N TYR A 283 15.44 -25.85 -25.37
CA TYR A 283 16.08 -27.14 -25.14
C TYR A 283 15.34 -28.27 -25.87
N SER A 284 14.02 -28.37 -25.68
CA SER A 284 13.16 -29.31 -26.41
C SER A 284 13.24 -29.11 -27.92
N LEU A 285 13.24 -27.86 -28.37
CA LEU A 285 13.31 -27.51 -29.79
C LEU A 285 14.63 -28.01 -30.41
N GLY A 286 15.76 -27.75 -29.76
CA GLY A 286 17.05 -28.27 -30.18
C GLY A 286 17.06 -29.80 -30.18
N HIS A 287 16.74 -30.40 -29.05
CA HIS A 287 16.85 -31.85 -28.86
C HIS A 287 15.98 -32.64 -29.85
N PHE A 288 14.71 -32.27 -29.98
CA PHE A 288 13.78 -33.00 -30.85
C PHE A 288 13.93 -32.66 -32.34
N MET A 289 14.34 -31.44 -32.72
CA MET A 289 14.43 -31.10 -34.16
C MET A 289 15.83 -31.29 -34.77
N SER A 290 16.90 -31.21 -33.98
CA SER A 290 18.27 -31.36 -34.49
C SER A 290 18.81 -32.78 -34.37
N LYS A 291 18.57 -33.47 -33.24
CA LYS A 291 19.12 -34.79 -32.96
C LYS A 291 18.19 -35.91 -33.47
N MET A 292 18.03 -36.02 -34.79
CA MET A 292 17.12 -37.00 -35.40
C MET A 292 17.72 -38.41 -35.57
N ASP A 293 19.01 -38.59 -35.32
CA ASP A 293 19.79 -39.67 -35.94
C ASP A 293 19.48 -41.09 -35.44
N ASN A 294 18.75 -41.26 -34.33
CA ASN A 294 18.52 -42.58 -33.72
C ASN A 294 17.06 -42.86 -33.30
N TRP A 295 16.07 -42.07 -33.74
CA TRP A 295 14.69 -42.24 -33.27
C TRP A 295 13.88 -43.20 -34.16
N PRO A 296 13.11 -44.15 -33.59
CA PRO A 296 12.40 -45.17 -34.36
C PRO A 296 11.29 -44.63 -35.29
N ILE A 297 10.79 -43.41 -35.05
CA ILE A 297 9.73 -42.79 -35.87
C ILE A 297 10.09 -41.33 -36.18
N PRO A 298 10.59 -41.02 -37.40
CA PRO A 298 11.07 -39.68 -37.77
C PRO A 298 10.01 -38.56 -37.65
N ALA A 299 8.73 -38.89 -37.83
CA ALA A 299 7.63 -37.93 -37.83
C ALA A 299 7.18 -37.46 -36.43
N GLN A 300 7.49 -38.21 -35.36
CA GLN A 300 7.05 -37.86 -34.01
C GLN A 300 7.86 -36.71 -33.38
N ASN A 301 9.10 -36.50 -33.85
CA ASN A 301 10.02 -35.55 -33.24
C ASN A 301 9.65 -34.08 -33.49
N PRO A 302 9.30 -33.64 -34.72
CA PRO A 302 8.92 -32.24 -34.96
C PRO A 302 7.64 -31.83 -34.23
N GLY A 303 6.67 -32.74 -34.09
CA GLY A 303 5.41 -32.47 -33.41
C GLY A 303 5.61 -32.19 -31.92
N ALA A 304 6.44 -33.01 -31.24
CA ALA A 304 6.79 -32.81 -29.83
C ALA A 304 7.53 -31.49 -29.60
N ALA A 305 8.45 -31.13 -30.50
CA ALA A 305 9.17 -29.86 -30.45
C ALA A 305 8.24 -28.65 -30.53
N TRP A 306 7.33 -28.63 -31.52
CA TRP A 306 6.34 -27.58 -31.69
C TRP A 306 5.37 -27.50 -30.51
N LEU A 307 4.91 -28.65 -30.01
CA LEU A 307 4.04 -28.70 -28.83
C LEU A 307 4.71 -28.10 -27.60
N SER A 308 5.99 -28.44 -27.35
CA SER A 308 6.75 -27.86 -26.23
C SER A 308 6.94 -26.34 -26.38
N LEU A 309 7.22 -25.86 -27.60
CA LEU A 309 7.35 -24.44 -27.91
C LEU A 309 6.03 -23.69 -27.69
N ILE A 310 4.91 -24.22 -28.19
CA ILE A 310 3.57 -23.63 -28.03
C ILE A 310 3.17 -23.62 -26.56
N ALA A 311 3.40 -24.72 -25.84
CA ALA A 311 3.13 -24.80 -24.40
C ALA A 311 3.97 -23.75 -23.63
N GLY A 312 5.26 -23.62 -23.94
CA GLY A 312 6.13 -22.60 -23.34
C GLY A 312 5.66 -21.17 -23.63
N ALA A 313 5.29 -20.87 -24.88
CA ALA A 313 4.75 -19.57 -25.28
C ALA A 313 3.40 -19.28 -24.59
N PHE A 314 2.53 -20.28 -24.45
CA PHE A 314 1.27 -20.16 -23.73
C PHE A 314 1.46 -19.92 -22.23
N CYS A 315 2.35 -20.67 -21.58
CA CYS A 315 2.67 -20.49 -20.17
C CYS A 315 3.26 -19.11 -19.89
N THR A 316 4.21 -18.65 -20.71
CA THR A 316 4.82 -17.30 -20.57
C THR A 316 3.80 -16.19 -20.79
N THR A 317 2.96 -16.27 -21.81
CA THR A 317 1.89 -15.27 -22.03
C THR A 317 0.85 -15.27 -20.92
N THR A 318 0.52 -16.45 -20.36
CA THR A 318 -0.38 -16.56 -19.21
C THR A 318 0.23 -15.93 -17.97
N LEU A 319 1.51 -16.19 -17.69
CA LEU A 319 2.24 -15.59 -16.56
C LEU A 319 2.18 -14.05 -16.61
N PHE A 320 2.46 -13.45 -17.76
CA PHE A 320 2.34 -11.99 -17.92
C PHE A 320 0.91 -11.47 -17.93
N LYS A 321 -0.07 -12.24 -18.44
CA LYS A 321 -1.48 -11.84 -18.39
C LYS A 321 -2.01 -11.77 -16.95
N LEU A 322 -1.48 -12.61 -16.07
CA LEU A 322 -1.82 -12.61 -14.65
C LEU A 322 -1.21 -11.40 -13.93
N ASP A 323 0.04 -11.03 -14.24
CA ASP A 323 0.75 -9.99 -13.48
C ASP A 323 0.70 -8.58 -14.10
N LEU A 324 0.56 -8.44 -15.43
CA LEU A 324 0.61 -7.15 -16.10
C LEU A 324 -0.73 -6.38 -16.01
N PHE A 325 -0.68 -5.18 -15.42
CA PHE A 325 -1.76 -4.20 -15.36
C PHE A 325 -1.57 -3.08 -16.38
N CYS A 326 -1.55 -3.45 -17.67
CA CYS A 326 -1.40 -2.49 -18.75
C CYS A 326 -2.69 -2.34 -19.57
N GLY A 327 -2.84 -1.20 -20.24
CA GLY A 327 -3.91 -1.01 -21.22
C GLY A 327 -3.88 -2.08 -22.32
N PRO A 328 -5.01 -2.37 -22.98
CA PRO A 328 -5.15 -3.49 -23.91
C PRO A 328 -4.13 -3.45 -25.05
N LYS A 329 -3.78 -2.25 -25.55
CA LYS A 329 -2.77 -2.07 -26.61
C LYS A 329 -1.38 -2.55 -26.18
N TYR A 330 -0.92 -2.11 -25.01
CA TYR A 330 0.39 -2.49 -24.45
C TYR A 330 0.44 -3.98 -24.08
N ARG A 331 -0.66 -4.52 -23.55
CA ARG A 331 -0.78 -5.95 -23.27
C ARG A 331 -0.67 -6.80 -24.54
N ASN A 332 -1.34 -6.40 -25.62
CA ASN A 332 -1.24 -7.09 -26.91
C ASN A 332 0.18 -7.00 -27.47
N LEU A 333 0.84 -5.84 -27.35
CA LEU A 333 2.24 -5.67 -27.75
C LEU A 333 3.17 -6.63 -26.97
N VAL A 334 3.02 -6.71 -25.64
CA VAL A 334 3.79 -7.62 -24.79
C VAL A 334 3.55 -9.09 -25.18
N GLN A 335 2.29 -9.49 -25.38
CA GLN A 335 1.95 -10.86 -25.81
C GLN A 335 2.54 -11.19 -27.18
N LEU A 336 2.47 -10.26 -28.13
CA LEU A 336 3.04 -10.44 -29.46
C LEU A 336 4.56 -10.57 -29.42
N MET A 337 5.24 -9.74 -28.63
CA MET A 337 6.70 -9.79 -28.45
C MET A 337 7.16 -11.04 -27.70
N LEU A 338 6.31 -11.67 -26.88
CA LEU A 338 6.60 -12.94 -26.22
C LEU A 338 6.46 -14.15 -27.15
N VAL A 339 5.51 -14.12 -28.08
CA VAL A 339 5.17 -15.28 -28.94
C VAL A 339 5.97 -15.29 -30.25
N ILE A 340 6.18 -14.12 -30.87
CA ILE A 340 6.84 -14.04 -32.18
C ILE A 340 8.27 -14.59 -32.17
N PRO A 341 9.18 -14.19 -31.26
CA PRO A 341 10.57 -14.64 -31.32
C PRO A 341 10.73 -16.18 -31.16
N PRO A 342 10.05 -16.85 -30.21
CA PRO A 342 10.04 -18.31 -30.16
C PRO A 342 9.44 -18.95 -31.41
N ALA A 343 8.34 -18.43 -31.96
CA ALA A 343 7.72 -18.96 -33.17
C ALA A 343 8.64 -18.85 -34.40
N LEU A 344 9.32 -17.71 -34.58
CA LEU A 344 10.31 -17.52 -35.64
C LEU A 344 11.50 -18.47 -35.49
N SER A 345 11.95 -18.71 -34.26
CA SER A 345 13.02 -19.67 -33.97
C SER A 345 12.60 -21.11 -34.30
N GLY A 346 11.37 -21.49 -33.93
CA GLY A 346 10.76 -22.78 -34.27
C GLY A 346 10.64 -23.00 -35.77
N LEU A 347 10.22 -21.97 -36.51
CA LEU A 347 10.16 -22.02 -37.96
C LEU A 347 11.56 -22.11 -38.60
N ALA A 348 12.52 -21.32 -38.10
CA ALA A 348 13.90 -21.31 -38.58
C ALA A 348 14.55 -22.70 -38.45
N ILE A 349 14.42 -23.34 -37.28
CA ILE A 349 15.01 -24.67 -37.07
C ILE A 349 14.26 -25.75 -37.84
N HIS A 350 12.93 -25.63 -37.98
CA HIS A 350 12.15 -26.56 -38.79
C HIS A 350 12.62 -26.55 -40.24
N LEU A 351 12.76 -25.36 -40.84
CA LEU A 351 13.28 -25.19 -42.19
C LEU A 351 14.74 -25.63 -42.33
N ALA A 352 15.57 -25.38 -41.31
CA ALA A 352 16.95 -25.87 -41.28
C ALA A 352 17.03 -27.40 -41.25
N ALA A 353 16.21 -28.05 -40.42
CA ALA A 353 16.12 -29.50 -40.31
C ALA A 353 15.55 -30.14 -41.60
N SER A 354 14.52 -29.54 -42.20
CA SER A 354 14.00 -29.98 -43.50
C SER A 354 15.08 -29.95 -44.57
N ARG A 355 15.91 -28.90 -44.59
CA ARG A 355 17.03 -28.75 -45.52
C ARG A 355 18.13 -29.79 -45.30
N THR A 356 18.54 -30.05 -44.06
CA THR A 356 19.62 -31.03 -43.76
C THR A 356 19.17 -32.47 -44.04
N ASN A 357 17.91 -32.80 -43.74
CA ASN A 357 17.35 -34.13 -44.00
C ASN A 357 17.29 -34.46 -45.50
N HIS A 358 17.02 -33.49 -46.38
CA HIS A 358 17.06 -33.71 -47.83
C HIS A 358 18.49 -33.96 -48.35
N GLY A 359 19.52 -33.41 -47.69
CA GLY A 359 20.91 -33.58 -48.09
C GLY A 359 21.49 -34.99 -47.83
N ARG A 360 20.95 -35.74 -46.86
CA ARG A 360 21.44 -37.09 -46.54
C ARG A 360 21.04 -38.16 -47.56
N GLY A 361 20.05 -37.89 -48.40
CA GLY A 361 19.58 -38.80 -49.45
C GLY A 361 20.35 -38.71 -50.78
N GLY A 362 21.47 -37.97 -50.85
CA GLY A 362 22.22 -37.78 -52.10
C GLY A 362 21.54 -36.83 -53.10
N VAL A 363 20.50 -36.10 -52.67
CA VAL A 363 19.82 -35.10 -53.49
C VAL A 363 20.78 -33.94 -53.78
N ARG A 364 20.86 -33.53 -55.05
CA ARG A 364 21.76 -32.46 -55.49
C ARG A 364 21.42 -31.15 -54.77
N ALA A 365 22.43 -30.32 -54.49
CA ALA A 365 22.25 -29.04 -53.80
C ALA A 365 21.24 -28.10 -54.50
N CYS A 366 21.03 -28.26 -55.81
CA CYS A 366 20.06 -27.50 -56.61
C CYS A 366 18.61 -27.92 -56.42
N ASP A 367 18.32 -29.11 -55.89
CA ASP A 367 16.95 -29.61 -55.66
C ASP A 367 16.46 -29.34 -54.23
N GLN A 368 17.20 -28.55 -53.45
CA GLN A 368 16.79 -28.15 -52.11
C GLN A 368 15.63 -27.15 -52.21
N THR A 369 14.45 -27.55 -51.75
CA THR A 369 13.24 -26.74 -51.71
C THR A 369 13.35 -25.49 -50.83
N VAL A 370 14.29 -25.49 -49.87
CA VAL A 370 14.48 -24.39 -48.91
C VAL A 370 15.85 -23.72 -49.09
N PRO A 371 15.89 -22.42 -49.46
CA PRO A 371 17.15 -21.70 -49.63
C PRO A 371 17.86 -21.48 -48.28
N ALA A 372 19.20 -21.52 -48.31
CA ALA A 372 20.05 -21.47 -47.10
C ALA A 372 19.87 -20.19 -46.28
N TRP A 373 19.61 -19.08 -46.96
CA TRP A 373 19.50 -17.76 -46.35
C TRP A 373 18.21 -17.60 -45.52
N LEU A 374 17.15 -18.37 -45.81
CA LEU A 374 15.86 -18.17 -45.17
C LEU A 374 15.87 -18.54 -43.66
N PRO A 375 16.36 -19.72 -43.22
CA PRO A 375 16.55 -20.01 -41.80
C PRO A 375 17.43 -18.99 -41.08
N TRP A 376 18.47 -18.49 -41.75
CA TRP A 376 19.36 -17.47 -41.21
C TRP A 376 18.63 -16.14 -40.95
N ILE A 377 17.86 -15.63 -41.93
CA ILE A 377 17.09 -14.40 -41.73
C ILE A 377 16.08 -14.57 -40.59
N LEU A 378 15.36 -15.70 -40.53
CA LEU A 378 14.41 -15.98 -39.45
C LEU A 378 15.09 -16.05 -38.08
N SER A 379 16.27 -16.65 -37.97
CA SER A 379 17.05 -16.68 -36.73
C SER A 379 17.51 -15.28 -36.29
N MET A 380 17.94 -14.43 -37.23
CA MET A 380 18.34 -13.05 -36.93
C MET A 380 17.15 -12.20 -36.47
N LEU A 381 15.98 -12.37 -37.11
CA LEU A 381 14.74 -11.73 -36.69
C LEU A 381 14.30 -12.23 -35.30
N ALA A 382 14.46 -13.51 -34.99
CA ALA A 382 14.19 -14.04 -33.66
C ALA A 382 15.13 -13.43 -32.60
N CYS A 383 16.44 -13.36 -32.87
CA CYS A 383 17.41 -12.69 -31.99
C CYS A 383 17.04 -11.21 -31.76
N ALA A 384 16.73 -10.47 -32.82
CA ALA A 384 16.29 -9.08 -32.73
C ALA A 384 14.98 -8.95 -31.93
N GLY A 385 14.05 -9.89 -32.12
CA GLY A 385 12.80 -9.96 -31.37
C GLY A 385 13.00 -10.17 -29.87
N HIS A 386 13.94 -11.03 -29.45
CA HIS A 386 14.31 -11.17 -28.04
C HIS A 386 14.95 -9.91 -27.46
N MET A 387 15.84 -9.25 -28.21
CA MET A 387 16.43 -7.99 -27.77
C MET A 387 15.37 -6.90 -27.61
N LEU A 388 14.43 -6.82 -28.55
CA LEU A 388 13.31 -5.89 -28.48
C LEU A 388 12.38 -6.22 -27.30
N TRP A 389 12.12 -7.50 -27.04
CA TRP A 389 11.38 -7.94 -25.85
C TRP A 389 12.05 -7.45 -24.56
N MET A 390 13.36 -7.64 -24.42
CA MET A 390 14.12 -7.18 -23.27
C MET A 390 14.07 -5.66 -23.11
N TYR A 391 14.14 -4.91 -24.22
CA TYR A 391 13.97 -3.46 -24.19
C TYR A 391 12.56 -3.05 -23.74
N VAL A 392 11.52 -3.67 -24.30
CA VAL A 392 10.12 -3.37 -23.96
C VAL A 392 9.87 -3.64 -22.49
N ILE A 393 10.34 -4.76 -21.95
CA ILE A 393 10.07 -5.10 -20.54
C ILE A 393 10.84 -4.22 -19.57
N LEU A 394 12.05 -3.77 -19.91
CA LEU A 394 12.78 -2.76 -19.13
C LEU A 394 12.05 -1.41 -19.14
N ARG A 395 11.46 -1.02 -20.28
CA ARG A 395 10.64 0.20 -20.38
C ARG A 395 9.34 0.10 -19.59
N VAL A 396 8.66 -1.02 -19.65
CA VAL A 396 7.41 -1.27 -18.90
C VAL A 396 7.66 -1.33 -17.39
N SER A 397 8.84 -1.81 -16.98
CA SER A 397 9.31 -1.86 -15.60
C SER A 397 9.94 -0.55 -15.10
N ALA A 398 10.02 0.49 -15.93
CA ALA A 398 10.63 1.75 -15.50
C ALA A 398 9.80 2.40 -14.38
N PRO A 399 10.47 3.01 -13.37
CA PRO A 399 9.77 3.71 -12.30
C PRO A 399 9.02 4.93 -12.84
N LEU A 400 7.79 5.16 -12.37
CA LEU A 400 7.14 6.45 -12.55
C LEU A 400 7.78 7.45 -11.57
N LEU A 401 8.41 8.50 -12.09
CA LEU A 401 9.09 9.54 -11.30
C LEU A 401 8.17 10.20 -10.25
N GLU A 402 6.87 10.28 -10.53
CA GLU A 402 5.89 10.90 -9.62
C GLU A 402 5.44 9.98 -8.48
N SER A 403 5.59 8.66 -8.58
CA SER A 403 4.99 7.70 -7.64
C SER A 403 6.04 6.81 -6.98
N SER A 404 6.71 7.30 -5.93
CA SER A 404 7.59 6.52 -5.03
C SER A 404 8.61 5.56 -5.72
N GLY A 405 8.94 5.80 -6.99
CA GLY A 405 9.78 4.92 -7.80
C GLY A 405 9.20 3.53 -8.10
N LEU A 406 7.88 3.34 -8.01
CA LEU A 406 7.24 2.03 -8.18
C LEU A 406 6.82 1.73 -9.64
N PRO A 407 6.98 0.49 -10.11
CA PRO A 407 6.57 0.06 -11.45
C PRO A 407 5.07 -0.28 -11.50
N LEU A 408 4.22 0.74 -11.65
CA LEU A 408 2.74 0.61 -11.61
C LEU A 408 2.13 -0.20 -12.77
N SER A 409 2.93 -0.60 -13.75
CA SER A 409 2.52 -1.47 -14.86
C SER A 409 2.15 -2.89 -14.44
N PHE A 410 2.47 -3.28 -13.20
CA PHE A 410 2.28 -4.64 -12.69
C PHE A 410 1.26 -4.67 -11.53
N ARG A 411 0.28 -5.57 -11.62
CA ARG A 411 -0.76 -5.81 -10.58
C ARG A 411 -0.12 -6.17 -9.26
N SER A 412 0.97 -6.94 -9.31
CA SER A 412 1.80 -7.27 -8.17
C SER A 412 2.16 -6.06 -7.32
N THR A 413 2.61 -4.99 -7.98
CA THR A 413 3.01 -3.74 -7.34
C THR A 413 1.81 -3.00 -6.77
N ILE A 414 0.64 -3.11 -7.41
CA ILE A 414 -0.61 -2.52 -6.94
C ILE A 414 -1.09 -3.24 -5.67
N TYR A 415 -0.96 -4.55 -5.59
CA TYR A 415 -1.38 -5.31 -4.40
C TYR A 415 -0.46 -5.13 -3.19
N LEU A 416 0.75 -4.62 -3.38
CA LEU A 416 1.61 -4.21 -2.26
C LEU A 416 1.02 -3.01 -1.50
N ASP A 417 0.13 -2.28 -2.12
CA ASP A 417 -0.49 -1.10 -1.55
C ASP A 417 -1.74 -1.47 -0.73
N VAL A 418 -1.51 -2.03 0.46
CA VAL A 418 -2.54 -2.44 1.42
C VAL A 418 -3.49 -1.28 1.79
N PHE A 419 -3.00 -0.04 1.70
CA PHE A 419 -3.73 1.16 2.09
C PHE A 419 -4.32 1.93 0.90
N GLY A 420 -4.21 1.41 -0.32
CA GLY A 420 -4.76 2.04 -1.52
C GLY A 420 -4.18 3.41 -1.88
N TRP A 421 -2.92 3.72 -1.52
CA TRP A 421 -2.16 4.92 -1.90
C TRP A 421 -2.28 5.30 -3.37
N HIS A 422 -2.18 4.32 -4.25
CA HIS A 422 -2.10 4.51 -5.69
C HIS A 422 -3.47 4.60 -6.31
N SER A 423 -4.55 4.18 -5.63
CA SER A 423 -5.92 4.25 -6.17
C SER A 423 -6.28 5.68 -6.62
N LYS A 424 -5.93 6.69 -5.81
CA LYS A 424 -6.13 8.12 -6.12
C LYS A 424 -5.29 8.60 -7.30
N HIS A 425 -4.06 8.09 -7.40
CA HIS A 425 -3.20 8.35 -8.56
C HIS A 425 -3.64 7.58 -9.78
N PHE A 426 -4.30 6.43 -9.66
CA PHE A 426 -4.90 5.71 -10.80
C PHE A 426 -6.10 6.46 -11.34
N THR A 427 -6.96 7.03 -10.48
CA THR A 427 -8.01 7.95 -10.95
C THR A 427 -7.40 9.19 -11.57
N ALA A 428 -6.43 9.84 -10.92
CA ALA A 428 -5.79 11.03 -11.46
C ALA A 428 -4.96 10.76 -12.74
N ALA A 429 -4.33 9.60 -12.89
CA ALA A 429 -3.55 9.19 -14.05
C ALA A 429 -4.42 8.59 -15.16
N ALA A 430 -5.56 7.96 -14.83
CA ALA A 430 -6.58 7.60 -15.81
C ALA A 430 -7.27 8.85 -16.35
N VAL A 431 -7.55 9.83 -15.49
CA VAL A 431 -7.99 11.18 -15.85
C VAL A 431 -6.89 11.87 -16.65
N ARG A 432 -5.62 11.84 -16.24
CA ARG A 432 -4.51 12.41 -17.02
C ARG A 432 -4.29 11.69 -18.34
N ARG A 433 -4.41 10.36 -18.45
CA ARG A 433 -4.32 9.66 -19.76
C ARG A 433 -5.52 9.94 -20.67
N ALA A 434 -6.70 10.22 -20.11
CA ALA A 434 -7.82 10.76 -20.88
C ALA A 434 -7.53 12.20 -21.34
N VAL A 435 -6.78 12.96 -20.54
CA VAL A 435 -6.35 14.33 -20.80
C VAL A 435 -5.10 14.44 -21.69
N ASP A 436 -4.17 13.47 -21.69
CA ASP A 436 -2.91 13.47 -22.47
C ASP A 436 -3.16 13.19 -23.96
N CYS A 437 -4.41 12.87 -24.33
CA CYS A 437 -4.91 13.02 -25.70
C CYS A 437 -5.13 14.50 -26.09
N ALA A 438 -4.96 15.45 -25.16
CA ALA A 438 -4.98 16.89 -25.36
C ALA A 438 -3.68 17.51 -24.83
N HIS A 439 -3.04 18.33 -25.67
CA HIS A 439 -1.72 18.92 -25.48
C HIS A 439 -1.53 19.66 -24.13
N TRP A 440 -0.31 19.59 -23.60
CA TRP A 440 0.14 20.03 -22.28
C TRP A 440 0.74 21.44 -22.34
N GLU A 441 0.37 22.34 -21.42
CA GLU A 441 1.28 23.43 -21.02
C GLU A 441 0.98 24.13 -19.67
N ASN A 442 -0.15 23.90 -18.98
CA ASN A 442 -0.34 24.56 -17.67
C ASN A 442 -1.39 23.87 -16.76
N PRO A 443 -1.02 23.07 -15.75
CA PRO A 443 -1.97 22.27 -14.96
C PRO A 443 -2.98 23.09 -14.15
N MET A 444 -2.62 24.32 -13.73
CA MET A 444 -3.53 25.21 -13.00
C MET A 444 -4.54 25.86 -13.94
N LYS A 445 -4.07 26.35 -15.09
CA LYS A 445 -4.95 26.80 -16.18
C LYS A 445 -5.84 25.67 -16.67
N MET A 446 -5.38 24.42 -16.59
CA MET A 446 -6.13 23.25 -17.03
C MET A 446 -7.19 22.77 -16.04
N ILE A 447 -7.08 23.05 -14.73
CA ILE A 447 -8.19 22.82 -13.78
C ILE A 447 -9.30 23.83 -14.03
N TYR A 448 -8.94 25.09 -14.31
CA TYR A 448 -9.89 26.11 -14.74
C TYR A 448 -10.46 25.81 -16.14
N GLU A 449 -9.64 25.36 -17.10
CA GLU A 449 -10.09 24.95 -18.44
C GLU A 449 -10.81 23.59 -18.42
N ALA A 450 -10.63 22.73 -17.42
CA ALA A 450 -11.41 21.49 -17.23
C ALA A 450 -12.73 21.77 -16.52
N ALA A 451 -12.74 22.73 -15.59
CA ALA A 451 -13.96 23.31 -15.06
C ALA A 451 -14.72 24.10 -16.14
N GLU A 452 -14.02 24.65 -17.15
CA GLU A 452 -14.63 25.31 -18.31
C GLU A 452 -14.93 24.36 -19.49
N ARG A 453 -14.23 23.23 -19.60
CA ARG A 453 -14.47 22.25 -20.66
C ARG A 453 -15.78 21.56 -20.37
N ARG A 454 -16.73 21.80 -21.28
CA ARG A 454 -18.03 21.15 -21.33
C ARG A 454 -17.88 19.67 -20.93
N PRO A 455 -18.62 19.18 -19.92
CA PRO A 455 -18.59 17.76 -19.62
C PRO A 455 -19.04 17.01 -20.87
N ASP A 456 -18.20 16.11 -21.37
CA ASP A 456 -18.52 15.26 -22.53
C ASP A 456 -19.88 14.61 -22.26
N HIS A 457 -20.78 14.61 -23.24
CA HIS A 457 -22.09 13.97 -23.10
C HIS A 457 -21.94 12.52 -22.62
N LYS A 458 -20.86 11.83 -23.02
CA LYS A 458 -20.53 10.49 -22.50
C LYS A 458 -20.21 10.48 -21.01
N CYS A 459 -19.52 11.50 -20.51
CA CYS A 459 -19.24 11.67 -19.09
C CYS A 459 -20.53 11.95 -18.33
N LEU A 460 -21.40 12.84 -18.82
CA LEU A 460 -22.72 13.10 -18.22
C LEU A 460 -23.58 11.83 -18.15
N VAL A 461 -23.62 11.03 -19.22
CA VAL A 461 -24.35 9.76 -19.25
C VAL A 461 -23.76 8.75 -18.26
N ALA A 462 -22.43 8.67 -18.14
CA ALA A 462 -21.78 7.80 -17.16
C ALA A 462 -22.07 8.25 -15.72
N THR A 463 -21.95 9.55 -15.44
CA THR A 463 -22.28 10.14 -14.13
C THR A 463 -23.75 9.94 -13.79
N HIS A 464 -24.67 10.10 -14.75
CA HIS A 464 -26.10 9.81 -14.56
C HIS A 464 -26.33 8.36 -14.16
N LYS A 465 -25.70 7.43 -14.88
CA LYS A 465 -25.86 6.00 -14.63
C LYS A 465 -25.33 5.58 -13.26
N GLU A 466 -24.18 6.11 -12.85
CA GLU A 466 -23.61 5.87 -11.51
C GLU A 466 -24.46 6.52 -10.41
N ALA A 467 -24.88 7.78 -10.58
CA ALA A 467 -25.74 8.46 -9.62
C ALA A 467 -27.08 7.72 -9.45
N LYS A 468 -27.69 7.24 -10.55
CA LYS A 468 -28.91 6.42 -10.51
C LYS A 468 -28.69 5.09 -9.80
N HIS A 469 -27.53 4.46 -10.00
CA HIS A 469 -27.17 3.24 -9.30
C HIS A 469 -27.05 3.47 -7.79
N ILE A 470 -26.40 4.57 -7.37
CA ILE A 470 -26.26 4.94 -5.95
C ILE A 470 -27.63 5.27 -5.34
N VAL A 471 -28.47 6.05 -6.00
CA VAL A 471 -29.85 6.34 -5.54
C VAL A 471 -30.63 5.03 -5.34
N ASN A 472 -30.55 4.10 -6.30
CA ASN A 472 -31.20 2.79 -6.17
C ASN A 472 -30.65 1.99 -4.97
N MET A 473 -29.33 2.00 -4.72
CA MET A 473 -28.77 1.35 -3.53
C MET A 473 -29.24 2.01 -2.24
N LEU A 474 -29.24 3.34 -2.16
CA LEU A 474 -29.75 4.07 -1.00
C LEU A 474 -31.23 3.76 -0.76
N SER A 475 -32.04 3.64 -1.82
CA SER A 475 -33.44 3.24 -1.70
C SER A 475 -33.64 1.83 -1.13
N GLN A 476 -32.69 0.91 -1.38
CA GLN A 476 -32.69 -0.42 -0.78
C GLN A 476 -32.37 -0.36 0.72
N PHE A 477 -31.41 0.47 1.13
CA PHE A 477 -31.09 0.69 2.55
C PHE A 477 -32.24 1.34 3.32
N MET A 478 -33.05 2.17 2.66
CA MET A 478 -34.25 2.78 3.25
C MET A 478 -35.47 1.84 3.29
N THR A 479 -35.36 0.58 2.86
CA THR A 479 -36.47 -0.37 3.01
C THR A 479 -36.77 -0.63 4.49
N ALA A 480 -38.06 -0.86 4.81
CA ALA A 480 -38.52 -1.04 6.19
C ALA A 480 -37.71 -2.10 6.94
N GLU A 481 -37.33 -3.19 6.26
CA GLU A 481 -36.54 -4.28 6.83
C GLU A 481 -35.12 -3.84 7.25
N MET A 482 -34.39 -3.13 6.39
CA MET A 482 -33.04 -2.62 6.72
C MET A 482 -33.07 -1.44 7.69
N SER A 483 -34.09 -0.58 7.62
CA SER A 483 -34.23 0.58 8.51
C SER A 483 -34.36 0.19 9.99
N THR A 484 -34.86 -1.02 10.30
CA THR A 484 -34.93 -1.50 11.69
C THR A 484 -33.55 -1.74 12.32
N HIS A 485 -32.50 -1.85 11.51
CA HIS A 485 -31.13 -2.07 11.97
C HIS A 485 -30.29 -0.78 12.04
N LEU A 486 -30.84 0.35 11.62
CA LEU A 486 -30.18 1.65 11.66
C LEU A 486 -30.62 2.43 12.89
N SER A 487 -29.72 3.20 13.47
CA SER A 487 -30.11 4.21 14.44
C SER A 487 -30.96 5.31 13.77
N GLN A 488 -31.77 6.02 14.56
CA GLN A 488 -32.61 7.10 14.04
C GLN A 488 -31.77 8.18 13.32
N GLU A 489 -30.60 8.51 13.88
CA GLU A 489 -29.66 9.48 13.30
C GLU A 489 -29.10 9.01 11.95
N GLU A 490 -28.65 7.75 11.85
CA GLU A 490 -28.18 7.17 10.59
C GLU A 490 -29.29 7.10 9.54
N SER A 491 -30.53 6.83 9.95
CA SER A 491 -31.69 6.82 9.07
C SER A 491 -32.00 8.21 8.52
N ASP A 492 -31.94 9.25 9.37
CA ASP A 492 -32.18 10.64 8.98
C ASP A 492 -31.08 11.14 8.03
N ASP A 493 -29.82 10.79 8.29
CA ASP A 493 -28.68 11.09 7.41
C ASP A 493 -28.80 10.39 6.04
N LEU A 494 -29.22 9.13 6.03
CA LEU A 494 -29.48 8.37 4.80
C LEU A 494 -30.61 9.00 3.98
N HIS A 495 -31.66 9.47 4.64
CA HIS A 495 -32.76 10.20 3.99
C HIS A 495 -32.27 11.53 3.40
N GLN A 496 -31.46 12.30 4.13
CA GLN A 496 -30.92 13.56 3.64
C GLN A 496 -29.99 13.35 2.44
N LEU A 497 -29.13 12.32 2.50
CA LEU A 497 -28.24 11.96 1.39
C LEU A 497 -29.03 11.52 0.15
N HIS A 498 -30.01 10.62 0.33
CA HIS A 498 -30.89 10.17 -0.75
C HIS A 498 -31.63 11.35 -1.38
N PHE A 499 -32.19 12.26 -0.58
CA PHE A 499 -32.89 13.44 -1.06
C PHE A 499 -31.98 14.36 -1.89
N THR A 500 -30.79 14.67 -1.38
CA THR A 500 -29.82 15.53 -2.06
C THR A 500 -29.34 14.92 -3.37
N LEU A 501 -29.11 13.60 -3.39
CA LEU A 501 -28.67 12.89 -4.58
C LEU A 501 -29.78 12.80 -5.64
N ASP A 502 -31.04 12.57 -5.24
CA ASP A 502 -32.19 12.56 -6.14
C ASP A 502 -32.44 13.95 -6.76
N GLU A 503 -32.30 15.01 -5.97
CA GLU A 503 -32.39 16.39 -6.47
C GLU A 503 -31.32 16.66 -7.54
N HIS A 504 -30.06 16.31 -7.27
CA HIS A 504 -28.97 16.44 -8.23
C HIS A 504 -29.17 15.56 -9.48
N LEU A 505 -29.76 14.37 -9.32
CA LEU A 505 -30.07 13.48 -10.44
C LEU A 505 -31.13 14.07 -11.36
N ARG A 506 -32.20 14.67 -10.80
CA ARG A 506 -33.23 15.39 -11.58
C ARG A 506 -32.66 16.61 -12.30
N ASP A 507 -31.76 17.34 -11.64
CA ASP A 507 -31.02 18.45 -12.25
C ASP A 507 -30.19 17.97 -13.44
N LEU A 508 -29.51 16.83 -13.30
CA LEU A 508 -28.71 16.22 -14.36
C LEU A 508 -29.58 15.70 -15.51
N GLU A 509 -30.72 15.08 -15.22
CA GLU A 509 -31.70 14.63 -16.22
C GLU A 509 -32.26 15.81 -17.01
N THR A 510 -32.59 16.91 -16.32
CA THR A 510 -33.04 18.15 -16.95
C THR A 510 -31.95 18.73 -17.84
N GLN A 511 -30.70 18.70 -17.40
CA GLN A 511 -29.55 19.10 -18.21
C GLN A 511 -29.41 18.23 -19.46
N MET A 512 -29.48 16.90 -19.32
CA MET A 512 -29.38 15.96 -20.43
C MET A 512 -30.54 16.08 -21.44
N ALA A 513 -31.74 16.47 -20.98
CA ALA A 513 -32.92 16.65 -21.84
C ALA A 513 -32.94 17.98 -22.61
N MET A 514 -32.16 18.99 -22.19
CA MET A 514 -32.08 20.26 -22.91
C MET A 514 -31.38 20.10 -24.28
N PRO A 515 -31.85 20.77 -25.35
CA PRO A 515 -31.11 20.85 -26.60
C PRO A 515 -29.71 21.41 -26.36
N ALA A 516 -28.70 20.89 -27.06
CA ALA A 516 -27.29 21.27 -26.88
C ALA A 516 -27.05 22.80 -26.91
N ALA A 517 -27.85 23.53 -27.68
CA ALA A 517 -27.80 24.99 -27.73
C ALA A 517 -28.27 25.68 -26.43
N ARG A 518 -29.29 25.16 -25.74
CA ARG A 518 -29.80 25.68 -24.46
C ARG A 518 -28.97 25.24 -23.26
N GLN A 519 -28.36 24.05 -23.33
CA GLN A 519 -27.39 23.61 -22.34
C GLN A 519 -26.25 24.63 -22.22
N TYR A 520 -25.82 25.19 -23.36
CA TYR A 520 -24.76 26.20 -23.41
C TYR A 520 -25.13 27.50 -22.68
N GLU A 521 -26.29 28.10 -23.00
CA GLU A 521 -26.74 29.33 -22.34
C GLU A 521 -26.93 29.18 -20.83
N THR A 522 -27.40 28.01 -20.39
CA THR A 522 -27.67 27.75 -18.97
C THR A 522 -26.37 27.61 -18.18
N TRP A 523 -25.39 26.92 -18.77
CA TRP A 523 -24.09 26.70 -18.15
C TRP A 523 -23.25 27.99 -18.09
N GLU A 524 -23.28 28.80 -19.16
CA GLU A 524 -22.60 30.10 -19.20
C GLU A 524 -23.16 31.09 -18.16
N LYS A 525 -24.49 31.08 -17.92
CA LYS A 525 -25.13 31.94 -16.92
C LYS A 525 -24.93 31.47 -15.48
N LYS A 526 -25.02 30.16 -15.21
CA LYS A 526 -25.01 29.61 -13.83
C LYS A 526 -23.64 29.13 -13.34
N GLY A 527 -22.70 28.87 -14.25
CA GLY A 527 -21.36 28.37 -13.91
C GLY A 527 -20.58 29.30 -12.96
N PRO A 528 -20.48 30.62 -13.25
CA PRO A 528 -19.75 31.56 -12.40
C PRO A 528 -20.38 31.73 -11.01
N GLU A 529 -21.72 31.75 -10.93
CA GLU A 529 -22.44 31.91 -9.66
C GLU A 529 -22.22 30.73 -8.73
N ARG A 530 -22.26 29.48 -9.25
CA ARG A 530 -22.02 28.25 -8.46
C ARG A 530 -20.59 28.17 -7.93
N LEU A 531 -19.60 28.58 -8.72
CA LEU A 531 -18.20 28.64 -8.28
C LEU A 531 -17.99 29.66 -7.15
N SER A 532 -18.70 30.81 -7.18
CA SER A 532 -18.61 31.79 -6.09
C SER A 532 -19.27 31.28 -4.79
N ARG A 533 -20.38 30.54 -4.89
CA ARG A 533 -21.15 30.03 -3.73
C ARG A 533 -20.45 28.90 -2.98
N ASN A 534 -19.73 28.04 -3.69
CA ASN A 534 -18.97 26.95 -3.06
C ASN A 534 -17.71 27.45 -2.33
N ASN A 535 -17.11 28.57 -2.77
CA ASN A 535 -16.00 29.18 -2.04
C ASN A 535 -16.44 29.81 -0.70
N THR A 536 -17.70 30.25 -0.59
CA THR A 536 -18.25 30.80 0.66
C THR A 536 -18.78 29.76 1.65
N LEU A 537 -18.89 28.48 1.25
CA LEU A 537 -19.30 27.36 2.13
C LEU A 537 -18.11 26.63 2.75
N HIS A 538 -16.89 26.98 2.35
CA HIS A 538 -15.63 26.45 2.88
C HIS A 538 -14.90 27.43 3.81
N GLU A 539 -15.42 28.66 3.97
CA GLU A 539 -15.20 29.52 5.15
C GLU A 539 -16.31 29.24 6.17
#